data_AF-A0A929SP36-F1
#
_entry.id   AF-A0A929SP36-F1
#
_cell.length_a   1.000
_cell.length_b   1.000
_cell.length_c   1.000
_cell.angle_alpha   90.00
_cell.angle_beta   90.00
_cell.angle_gamma   90.00
#
_symmetry.space_group_name_H-M   'P 1'
#
loop_
_entity.id
_entity.type
_entity.pdbx_description
1 polymer ?
#
loop_
_entity_poly.entity_id
_entity_poly.type
_entity_poly.pdbx_seq_one_letter_code
_entity_poly.pdbx_strand_id
1 'polypeptide(L)' 'MVCPNCGMENEAGVSECIVCGTPLSTKEISIKETKTDNTISNILIIVGILVLLISFGVLIYSFLSK' A
#
# COMPACT_ATOMS: atom_id res chain seq x y z
N MET A 1 9.62 -15.55 27.77
CA MET A 1 8.16 -15.72 27.55
C MET A 1 7.84 -17.19 27.48
N VAL A 2 6.93 -17.68 28.32
CA VAL A 2 6.54 -19.09 28.32
C VAL A 2 5.52 -19.35 27.22
N CYS A 3 5.78 -20.35 26.37
CA CYS A 3 4.89 -20.77 25.30
C CYS A 3 3.60 -21.35 25.89
N PRO A 4 2.41 -20.83 25.54
CA PRO A 4 1.13 -21.32 26.08
C PRO A 4 0.76 -22.72 25.57
N ASN A 5 1.38 -23.19 24.47
CA ASN A 5 1.05 -24.47 23.86
C ASN A 5 1.92 -25.62 24.39
N CYS A 6 3.24 -25.43 24.49
CA CYS A 6 4.16 -26.49 24.91
C CYS A 6 4.86 -26.22 26.25
N GLY A 7 4.65 -25.05 26.87
CA GLY A 7 5.26 -24.69 28.16
C GLY A 7 6.73 -24.30 28.10
N MET A 8 7.33 -24.24 26.92
CA MET A 8 8.74 -23.85 26.77
C MET A 8 8.97 -22.38 27.10
N GLU A 9 10.05 -22.10 27.83
CA GLU A 9 10.56 -20.75 27.98
C GLU A 9 11.32 -20.32 26.72
N ASN A 10 10.83 -19.28 26.06
CA ASN A 10 11.43 -18.69 24.87
C ASN A 10 11.97 -17.29 25.19
N GLU A 11 12.95 -16.83 24.41
CA GLU A 11 13.51 -15.49 24.55
C GLU A 11 12.43 -14.41 24.29
N ALA A 12 12.58 -13.24 24.91
CA ALA A 12 11.67 -12.12 24.67
C ALA A 12 11.89 -11.57 23.25
N GLY A 13 10.81 -11.36 22.50
CA GLY A 13 10.88 -10.80 21.14
C GLY A 13 10.90 -11.83 20.01
N VAL A 14 10.93 -13.14 20.28
CA VAL A 14 10.75 -14.14 19.23
C VAL A 14 9.29 -14.17 18.74
N SER A 15 9.11 -14.32 17.43
CA SER A 15 7.79 -14.37 16.81
C SER A 15 7.09 -15.70 17.05
N GLU A 16 7.84 -16.78 17.21
CA GLU A 16 7.36 -18.15 17.32
C GLU A 16 8.18 -18.97 18.32
N CYS A 17 7.58 -20.04 18.82
CA CYS A 17 8.22 -20.94 19.75
C CYS A 17 9.23 -21.80 19.03
N ILE A 18 10.48 -21.79 19.51
CA ILE A 18 11.58 -22.50 18.86
C ILE A 18 11.40 -24.03 18.79
N VAL A 19 10.56 -24.60 19.67
CA VAL A 19 10.34 -26.06 19.71
C VAL A 19 9.08 -26.53 19.01
N CYS A 20 7.98 -25.79 19.13
CA CYS A 20 6.70 -26.24 18.57
C CYS A 20 6.15 -25.34 17.45
N GLY A 21 6.85 -24.24 17.12
CA GLY A 21 6.41 -23.29 16.10
C GLY A 21 5.17 -22.48 16.46
N THR A 22 4.68 -22.57 17.72
CA THR A 22 3.51 -21.77 18.14
C THR A 22 3.86 -20.29 18.15
N PRO A 23 3.10 -19.42 17.48
CA PRO A 23 3.38 -17.99 17.47
C PRO A 23 3.31 -17.41 18.90
N LEU A 24 4.35 -16.70 19.33
CA LEU A 24 4.51 -16.21 20.70
C LEU A 24 4.31 -14.70 20.85
N SER A 25 4.35 -13.93 19.78
CA SER A 25 4.11 -12.48 19.88
C SER A 25 3.05 -11.99 18.92
N THR A 26 2.07 -11.32 19.52
CA THR A 26 1.13 -10.40 18.90
C THR A 26 1.93 -9.27 18.26
N LYS A 27 2.16 -9.43 16.95
CA LYS A 27 2.15 -8.37 15.94
C LYS A 27 2.50 -7.00 16.53
N GLU A 28 3.80 -6.70 16.64
CA GLU A 28 4.18 -5.37 16.19
C GLU A 28 3.72 -5.34 14.74
N ILE A 29 2.58 -4.69 14.52
CA ILE A 29 2.22 -4.28 13.19
C ILE A 29 3.33 -3.29 12.82
N SER A 30 4.45 -3.80 12.31
CA SER A 30 5.10 -3.14 11.21
C SER A 30 4.01 -3.07 10.16
N ILE A 31 3.22 -2.00 10.25
CA ILE A 31 2.62 -1.38 9.10
C ILE A 31 3.86 -1.05 8.27
N LYS A 32 4.38 -2.04 7.54
CA LYS A 32 4.80 -1.76 6.18
C LYS A 32 3.55 -1.18 5.58
N GLU A 33 3.56 0.14 5.53
CA GLU A 33 2.52 0.94 4.94
C GLU A 33 2.04 0.23 3.69
N THR A 34 0.80 -0.18 3.82
CA THR A 34 -0.15 -0.57 2.80
C THR A 34 0.35 -0.21 1.40
N LYS A 35 0.46 -1.23 0.56
CA LYS A 35 0.24 -1.10 -0.88
C LYS A 35 -0.92 -0.13 -1.15
N THR A 36 -0.62 1.11 -1.51
CA THR A 36 -1.37 2.01 -2.41
C THR A 36 -0.37 3.15 -2.68
N ASP A 37 0.07 3.37 -3.90
CA ASP A 37 -0.35 4.58 -4.61
C ASP A 37 -0.33 4.44 -6.14
N ASN A 38 -1.00 3.41 -6.68
CA ASN A 38 -1.47 3.49 -8.07
C ASN A 38 -2.76 4.32 -8.20
N THR A 39 -3.47 4.58 -7.10
CA THR A 39 -4.67 5.44 -7.09
C THR A 39 -4.31 6.92 -7.31
N ILE A 40 -3.25 7.42 -6.65
CA ILE A 40 -2.75 8.78 -6.88
C ILE A 40 -2.19 8.93 -8.30
N SER A 41 -1.46 7.92 -8.78
CA SER A 41 -0.94 7.89 -10.16
C SER A 41 -2.07 7.93 -11.20
N ASN A 42 -3.15 7.15 -11.01
CA ASN A 42 -4.30 7.16 -11.91
C ASN A 42 -5.03 8.51 -11.91
N ILE A 43 -5.19 9.17 -10.76
CA ILE A 43 -5.82 10.49 -10.67
C ILE A 43 -5.01 11.54 -11.44
N LEU A 44 -3.68 11.55 -11.29
CA LEU A 44 -2.80 12.47 -12.01
C LEU A 44 -2.86 12.26 -13.53
N ILE A 45 -2.90 11.00 -13.98
CA ILE A 45 -3.04 10.66 -15.41
C ILE A 45 -4.37 11.18 -15.98
N ILE A 46 -5.48 10.97 -15.26
CA ILE A 46 -6.81 11.42 -15.70
C ILE A 46 -6.86 12.94 -15.81
N VAL A 47 -6.33 13.66 -14.81
CA VAL A 47 -6.27 15.14 -14.85
C VAL A 47 -5.44 15.61 -16.04
N GLY A 48 -4.29 14.98 -16.30
CA GLY A 48 -3.44 15.30 -17.46
C GLY A 48 -4.18 15.11 -18.80
N ILE A 49 -4.89 14.00 -18.97
CA ILE A 49 -5.66 13.72 -20.20
C ILE A 49 -6.77 14.76 -20.40
N LEU A 50 -7.51 15.12 -19.35
CA LEU A 50 -8.57 16.13 -19.46
C LEU A 50 -8.03 17.49 -19.91
N VAL A 51 -6.91 17.94 -19.35
CA VAL A 51 -6.28 19.21 -19.74
C VAL A 51 -5.83 19.19 -21.20
N LEU A 52 -5.29 18.07 -21.67
CA LEU A 52 -4.90 17.90 -23.08
C LEU A 52 -6.09 17.94 -24.03
N LEU A 53 -7.18 17.25 -23.69
CA LEU A 53 -8.41 17.25 -24.51
C LEU A 53 -9.04 18.63 -24.60
N ILE A 54 -9.09 19.37 -23.49
CA ILE A 54 -9.61 20.75 -23.48
C ILE A 54 -8.71 21.65 -24.34
N SER A 55 -7.40 21.56 -24.17
CA SER A 55 -6.44 22.36 -24.94
C SER A 55 -6.56 22.08 -26.44
N PHE A 56 -6.64 20.80 -26.82
CA PHE A 56 -6.80 20.39 -28.22
C PHE A 56 -8.16 20.83 -28.79
N GLY A 57 -9.23 20.73 -28.00
CA GLY A 57 -10.56 21.23 -28.37
C GLY A 57 -10.57 22.74 -28.61
N VAL A 58 -9.87 23.52 -27.78
CA VAL A 58 -9.72 24.97 -27.98
C VAL A 58 -8.95 25.28 -29.26
N LEU A 59 -7.88 24.54 -29.55
CA LEU A 59 -7.11 24.69 -30.80
C LEU A 59 -7.97 24.39 -32.04
N ILE A 60 -8.72 23.28 -32.02
CA ILE A 60 -9.63 22.93 -33.11
C ILE A 60 -10.73 23.98 -33.26
N TYR A 61 -11.34 24.40 -32.16
CA TYR A 61 -12.38 25.44 -32.19
C TYR A 61 -11.84 26.75 -32.77
N SER A 62 -10.63 27.15 -32.37
CA SER A 62 -9.95 28.33 -32.91
C SER A 62 -9.64 28.20 -34.41
N PHE A 63 -9.40 26.98 -34.91
CA PHE A 63 -9.17 26.72 -36.32
C PHE A 63 -10.48 26.70 -37.13
N LEU A 64 -11.56 26.16 -36.56
CA LEU A 64 -12.88 26.12 -37.19
C LEU A 64 -13.61 27.46 -37.18
N SER A 65 -13.35 28.30 -36.18
CA SER A 65 -13.95 29.63 -36.05
C SER A 65 -13.24 30.70 -36.88
N LYS A 66 -12.23 30.32 -37.67
CA LYS A 66 -11.42 31.20 -38.50
C LYS A 66 -11.64 30.88 -39.98
#